data_AF-A0A4Q3RVW6-F1
#
_entry.id   AF-A0A4Q3RVW6-F1
#
_cell.length_a   1.000
_cell.length_b   1.000
_cell.length_c   1.000
_cell.angle_alpha   90.00
_cell.angle_beta   90.00
_cell.angle_gamma   90.00
#
_symmetry.space_group_name_H-M   'P 1'
#
loop_
_entity.id
_entity.type
_entity.pdbx_description
1 polymer ?
#
loop_
_entity_poly.entity_id
_entity_poly.type
_entity_poly.pdbx_seq_one_letter_code
_entity_poly.pdbx_strand_id
1 'polypeptide(L)' 'YEAKDVLAFRDPKEAGLPVPNVNSSFIFAKGDLFLCYPNNYNHFVNYYRNTFQHGGVSLEEMIVPIVRMTNK' A
#
# COMPACT_ATOMS: atom_id res chain seq x y z
N TYR A 1 -8.22 3.94 11.39
CA TYR A 1 -7.27 2.82 11.22
C TYR A 1 -6.48 2.68 12.49
N GLU A 2 -5.98 1.48 12.80
CA GLU A 2 -5.04 1.28 13.90
C GLU A 2 -3.62 1.54 13.41
N ALA A 3 -2.80 2.25 14.20
CA ALA A 3 -1.43 2.64 13.77
C ALA A 3 -0.52 1.42 13.50
N LYS A 4 -0.79 0.28 14.16
CA LYS A 4 -0.05 -0.97 13.93
C LYS A 4 -0.29 -1.56 12.53
N ASP A 5 -1.48 -1.34 11.96
CA ASP A 5 -1.99 -2.01 10.76
C ASP A 5 -1.67 -1.24 9.47
N VAL A 6 -1.17 0.00 9.60
CA VAL A 6 -0.85 0.87 8.46
C VAL A 6 0.48 1.56 8.62
N LEU A 7 1.04 1.99 7.51
CA LEU A 7 2.10 2.99 7.44
C LEU A 7 1.49 4.28 6.87
N ALA A 8 1.52 5.37 7.63
CA ALA A 8 0.91 6.64 7.23
C ALA A 8 1.93 7.76 7.27
N PHE A 9 1.98 8.55 6.20
CA PHE A 9 2.83 9.72 6.05
C PHE A 9 1.94 10.96 5.93
N ARG A 10 2.11 11.88 6.91
CA ARG A 10 1.45 13.19 6.87
C ARG A 10 2.16 14.15 5.94
N ASP A 11 3.49 14.09 5.88
CA ASP A 11 4.29 14.75 4.85
C ASP A 11 4.79 13.69 3.84
N PRO A 12 4.30 13.68 2.58
CA PRO A 12 4.72 12.72 1.57
C PRO A 12 6.23 12.73 1.28
N LYS A 13 6.93 13.84 1.57
CA LYS A 13 8.38 13.96 1.34
C LYS A 13 9.18 12.99 2.20
N GLU A 14 8.69 12.66 3.40
CA GLU A 14 9.34 11.68 4.29
C GLU A 14 9.41 10.28 3.66
N ALA A 15 8.49 9.98 2.74
CA ALA A 15 8.45 8.73 1.98
C ALA A 15 9.07 8.85 0.57
N GLY A 16 9.62 10.01 0.21
CA GLY A 16 10.09 10.28 -1.16
C GLY A 16 8.97 10.35 -2.19
N LEU A 17 7.73 10.62 -1.77
CA LEU A 17 6.55 10.69 -2.64
C LEU A 17 6.27 12.12 -3.11
N PRO A 18 5.58 12.29 -4.26
CA PRO A 18 5.21 13.61 -4.75
C PRO A 18 4.22 14.31 -3.81
N VAL A 19 4.29 15.64 -3.78
CA VAL A 19 3.39 16.52 -3.01
C VAL A 19 2.56 17.35 -4.00
N PRO A 20 1.48 16.80 -4.56
CA PRO A 20 0.66 17.55 -5.52
C PRO A 20 -0.05 18.74 -4.84
N ASN A 21 -0.38 18.62 -3.56
CA ASN A 21 -1.08 19.63 -2.79
C ASN A 21 -0.39 19.79 -1.42
N VAL A 22 -0.49 20.97 -0.80
CA VAL A 22 0.10 21.24 0.54
C VAL A 22 -0.39 20.27 1.63
N ASN A 23 -1.63 19.76 1.49
CA ASN A 23 -2.26 18.85 2.46
C ASN A 23 -2.30 17.39 1.97
N SER A 24 -1.48 17.01 1.00
CA SER A 24 -1.39 15.62 0.56
C SER A 24 -0.88 14.73 1.68
N SER A 25 -1.49 13.58 1.87
CA SER A 25 -1.03 12.53 2.80
C SER A 25 -1.21 11.17 2.15
N PHE A 26 -0.39 10.21 2.55
CA PHE A 26 -0.42 8.85 2.02
C PHE A 26 -0.57 7.84 3.16
N ILE A 27 -1.28 6.76 2.88
CA ILE A 27 -1.48 5.66 3.79
C ILE A 27 -1.38 4.35 3.02
N PHE A 28 -0.63 3.41 3.60
CA PHE A 28 -0.38 2.10 3.03
C PHE A 28 -0.79 1.04 4.04
N ALA A 29 -1.49 -0.01 3.59
CA ALA A 29 -1.81 -1.15 4.43
C ALA A 29 -0.58 -2.03 4.65
N LYS A 30 -0.48 -2.66 5.82
CA LYS A 30 0.56 -3.65 6.16
C LYS A 30 -0.02 -5.06 6.10
N GLY A 31 0.84 -6.05 5.87
CA GLY A 31 0.46 -7.47 5.88
C GLY A 31 -0.55 -7.80 4.78
N ASP A 32 -1.57 -8.58 5.12
CA ASP A 32 -2.66 -9.02 4.23
C ASP A 32 -3.90 -8.12 4.29
N LEU A 33 -3.77 -6.92 4.85
CA LEU A 33 -4.86 -5.94 4.96
C LEU A 33 -4.99 -5.09 3.70
N PHE A 34 -6.19 -4.55 3.48
CA PHE A 34 -6.47 -3.59 2.41
C PHE A 34 -7.33 -2.43 2.94
N LEU A 35 -7.25 -1.29 2.26
CA LEU A 35 -8.07 -0.12 2.57
C LEU A 35 -9.37 -0.17 1.77
N CYS A 36 -10.49 0.04 2.45
CA CYS A 36 -11.82 0.00 1.86
C CYS A 36 -12.56 1.30 2.17
N TYR A 37 -13.23 1.87 1.18
CA TYR A 37 -14.06 3.06 1.42
C TYR A 37 -15.24 2.72 2.33
N PRO A 38 -15.59 3.61 3.28
CA PRO A 38 -16.76 3.38 4.15
C PRO A 38 -18.06 3.32 3.35
N ASN A 39 -18.16 4.13 2.30
CA ASN A 39 -19.31 4.13 1.42
C ASN A 39 -19.40 2.82 0.65
N ASN A 40 -20.54 2.14 0.77
CA ASN A 40 -20.79 0.83 0.20
C ASN A 40 -19.77 -0.24 0.64
N TYR A 41 -19.33 -0.19 1.91
CA TYR A 41 -18.33 -1.09 2.49
C TYR A 41 -18.58 -2.57 2.18
N ASN A 42 -19.82 -3.05 2.35
CA ASN A 42 -20.16 -4.46 2.13
C ASN A 42 -19.92 -4.92 0.69
N HIS A 43 -20.11 -4.05 -0.29
CA HIS A 43 -19.81 -4.38 -1.69
C HIS A 43 -18.30 -4.54 -1.89
N PHE A 44 -17.52 -3.53 -1.49
CA PHE A 44 -16.08 -3.51 -1.72
C PHE A 44 -15.33 -4.54 -0.88
N VAL A 45 -15.71 -4.75 0.38
CA VAL A 45 -15.07 -5.79 1.20
C VAL A 45 -15.31 -7.18 0.61
N ASN A 46 -16.51 -7.48 0.13
CA ASN A 46 -16.80 -8.76 -0.51
C ASN A 46 -16.10 -8.90 -1.86
N TYR A 47 -15.92 -7.79 -2.59
CA TYR A 47 -15.25 -7.75 -3.87
C TYR A 47 -13.74 -8.01 -3.75
N TYR A 48 -13.07 -7.45 -2.75
CA TYR A 48 -11.61 -7.57 -2.57
C TYR A 48 -11.19 -8.75 -1.68
N ARG A 49 -12.04 -9.18 -0.75
CA ARG A 49 -11.70 -10.26 0.19
C ARG A 49 -11.39 -11.55 -0.55
N ASN A 50 -10.34 -12.25 -0.11
CA ASN A 50 -9.85 -13.51 -0.70
C ASN A 50 -9.40 -13.38 -2.16
N THR A 51 -9.08 -12.17 -2.61
CA THR A 51 -8.45 -11.93 -3.92
C THR A 51 -7.00 -11.48 -3.72
N PHE A 52 -6.19 -11.59 -4.75
CA PHE A 52 -4.82 -11.09 -4.71
C PHE A 52 -4.83 -9.57 -4.89
N GLN A 53 -4.44 -8.85 -3.83
CA GLN A 53 -4.34 -7.39 -3.80
C GLN A 53 -2.87 -6.97 -3.70
N HIS A 54 -2.58 -5.74 -4.12
CA HIS A 54 -1.24 -5.15 -4.09
C HIS A 54 -1.35 -3.63 -3.87
N GLY A 55 -0.22 -2.97 -3.65
CA GLY A 55 -0.11 -1.54 -3.36
C GLY A 55 0.02 -1.24 -1.86
N GLY A 56 0.15 -2.28 -1.04
CA GLY A 56 0.53 -2.19 0.36
C GLY A 56 2.05 -2.09 0.53
N VAL A 57 2.48 -2.24 1.79
CA VAL A 57 3.90 -2.30 2.18
C VAL A 57 4.26 -3.62 2.85
N SER A 58 3.62 -4.72 2.42
CA SER A 58 4.02 -6.05 2.86
C SER A 58 5.41 -6.41 2.34
N LEU A 59 6.08 -7.38 2.98
CA LEU A 59 7.46 -7.73 2.64
C LEU A 59 7.57 -8.27 1.22
N GLU A 60 6.56 -9.02 0.80
CA GLU A 60 6.41 -9.62 -0.53
C GLU A 60 6.26 -8.57 -1.62
N GLU A 61 5.71 -7.39 -1.29
CA GLU A 61 5.54 -6.27 -2.22
C GLU A 61 6.80 -5.39 -2.29
N MET A 62 7.49 -5.22 -1.16
CA MET A 62 8.65 -4.34 -1.06
C MET A 62 9.96 -5.02 -1.47
N ILE A 63 10.09 -6.34 -1.29
CA ILE A 63 11.29 -7.10 -1.65
C ILE A 63 11.14 -7.64 -3.07
N VAL A 64 11.83 -7.02 -4.02
CA VAL A 64 11.80 -7.42 -5.44
C VAL A 64 13.07 -8.20 -5.81
N PRO A 65 12.97 -9.40 -6.39
CA PRO A 65 14.14 -10.13 -6.86
C PRO A 65 14.78 -9.42 -8.05
N ILE A 66 16.11 -9.33 -8.05
CA ILE A 66 16.90 -8.74 -9.13
C ILE A 66 17.81 -9.80 -9.73
N VAL A 67 17.75 -9.94 -11.05
CA VAL A 67 18.57 -10.90 -11.80
C VAL A 67 19.43 -10.14 -12.82
N ARG A 68 20.71 -10.48 -12.90
CA ARG A 68 21.64 -10.00 -13.93
C ARG A 68 22.09 -11.16 -14.80
N MET A 69 21.88 -11.03 -16.11
CA MET A 69 22.33 -12.01 -17.11
C MET A 69 23.66 -11.56 -17.73
N THR A 70 24.55 -12.51 -18.01
CA THR A 70 25.84 -12.29 -18.70
C THR A 70 26.01 -13.33 -19.80
N ASN A 71 26.81 -13.04 -20.84
CA ASN A 71 27.17 -14.08 -21.82
C ASN A 71 28.08 -15.13 -21.18
N LYS A 72 28.17 -16.29 -21.83
CA LYS A 72 29.23 -17.27 -21.54
C LYS A 72 30.57 -16.76 -22.05
#